data_AF-X1N6V8-F1
#
_entry.id   AF-X1N6V8-F1
#
_cell.length_a   1.000
_cell.length_b   1.000
_cell.length_c   1.000
_cell.angle_alpha   90.00
_cell.angle_beta   90.00
_cell.angle_gamma   90.00
#
_symmetry.space_group_name_H-M   'P 1'
#
loop_
_entity.id
_entity.type
_entity.pdbx_description
1 polymer ?
#
loop_
_entity_poly.entity_id
_entity_poly.type
_entity_poly.pdbx_seq_one_letter_code
_entity_poly.pdbx_strand_id
1 'polypeptide(L)' 'MKQYYIYIMTNNSKTLYIGVTDNLERRVYEHKDKLIEGFTKKYNITKLVYYEMTNNVQSFFYVHK' A
#
# COMPACT_ATOMS: atom_id res chain seq x y z
N MET A 1 16.80 -14.65 -3.68
CA MET A 1 16.34 -13.74 -2.60
C MET A 1 14.92 -13.29 -2.93
N LYS A 2 14.01 -13.23 -1.96
CA LYS A 2 12.66 -12.69 -2.21
C LYS A 2 12.71 -11.17 -2.18
N GLN A 3 12.14 -10.53 -3.20
CA GLN A 3 12.06 -9.09 -3.33
C GLN A 3 10.66 -8.64 -2.88
N TYR A 4 10.61 -7.53 -2.15
CA TYR A 4 9.37 -6.93 -1.66
C TYR A 4 9.36 -5.44 -1.97
N TYR A 5 8.20 -4.85 -1.84
CA TYR A 5 7.95 -3.44 -2.06
C TYR A 5 7.36 -2.83 -0.80
N ILE A 6 8.01 -1.79 -0.28
CA ILE A 6 7.38 -0.86 0.66
C ILE A 6 6.73 0.22 -0.22
N TYR A 7 5.46 0.53 0.02
CA TYR A 7 4.72 1.47 -0.82
C TYR A 7 3.85 2.41 0.00
N ILE A 8 3.63 3.61 -0.53
CA ILE A 8 2.75 4.63 0.04
C ILE A 8 1.64 4.94 -0.96
N MET A 9 0.40 4.84 -0.51
CA MET A 9 -0.79 5.26 -1.25
C MET A 9 -1.53 6.38 -0.53
N THR A 10 -2.29 7.17 -1.28
CA THR A 10 -3.09 8.28 -0.75
C THR A 10 -4.43 8.45 -1.45
N ASN A 11 -5.23 9.38 -0.95
CA ASN A 11 -6.48 9.90 -1.53
C ASN A 11 -6.41 11.43 -1.69
N ASN A 12 -7.50 12.03 -2.15
CA ASN A 12 -7.59 13.49 -2.31
C ASN A 12 -7.57 14.24 -0.96
N SER A 13 -7.86 13.55 0.15
CA SER A 13 -7.82 14.09 1.51
C SER A 13 -6.44 14.00 2.18
N LYS A 14 -5.39 13.63 1.43
CA LYS A 14 -4.00 13.49 1.92
C LYS A 14 -3.83 12.45 3.04
N THR A 15 -4.75 11.51 3.17
CA THR A 15 -4.58 10.35 4.06
C THR A 15 -3.50 9.45 3.47
N LEU A 16 -2.51 9.04 4.26
CA LEU A 16 -1.44 8.15 3.81
C LEU A 16 -1.64 6.74 4.33
N TYR A 17 -1.40 5.77 3.46
CA TYR A 17 -1.37 4.35 3.79
C TYR A 17 -0.03 3.78 3.36
N ILE A 18 0.67 3.13 4.29
CA ILE A 18 1.94 2.46 4.02
C ILE A 18 1.69 0.96 4.09
N GLY A 19 2.18 0.23 3.09
CA GLY A 19 2.06 -1.22 3.05
C GLY A 19 3.31 -1.90 2.51
N VAL A 20 3.35 -3.22 2.68
CA VAL A 20 4.38 -4.09 2.11
C VAL A 20 3.71 -5.18 1.27
N THR A 21 4.32 -5.52 0.14
CA THR A 21 3.85 -6.60 -0.75
C THR A 21 5.01 -7.19 -1.54
N ASP A 22 4.90 -8.44 -1.96
CA ASP A 22 5.81 -9.08 -2.92
C ASP A 22 5.43 -8.76 -4.38
N ASN A 23 4.21 -8.27 -4.60
CA ASN A 23 3.69 -7.85 -5.90
C ASN A 23 2.99 -6.49 -5.79
N LEU A 24 3.67 -5.44 -6.22
CA LEU A 24 3.19 -4.06 -6.15
C LEU A 24 2.00 -3.82 -7.08
N GLU A 25 2.10 -4.26 -8.34
CA GLU A 25 1.05 -4.03 -9.35
C GLU A 25 -0.28 -4.65 -8.93
N ARG A 26 -0.26 -5.92 -8.50
CA ARG A 26 -1.45 -6.61 -7.99
C ARG A 26 -2.06 -5.84 -6.82
N ARG A 27 -1.24 -5.41 -5.86
CA ARG A 27 -1.75 -4.75 -4.65
C ARG A 27 -2.33 -3.37 -4.94
N VAL A 28 -1.73 -2.63 -5.88
CA VAL A 28 -2.27 -1.35 -6.35
C VAL A 28 -3.58 -1.55 -7.08
N TYR A 29 -3.69 -2.57 -7.92
CA TYR A 29 -4.93 -2.95 -8.59
C TYR A 29 -6.04 -3.30 -7.57
N GLU A 30 -5.76 -4.19 -6.63
CA GLU A 30 -6.69 -4.58 -5.56
C GLU A 30 -7.26 -3.38 -4.78
N HIS A 31 -6.42 -2.39 -4.47
CA HIS A 31 -6.85 -1.17 -3.77
C HIS A 31 -7.62 -0.19 -4.68
N LYS A 32 -7.19 -0.01 -5.93
CA LYS A 32 -7.89 0.85 -6.92
C LYS A 32 -9.30 0.34 -7.21
N ASP A 33 -9.44 -0.97 -7.38
CA ASP A 33 -10.70 -1.64 -7.69
C ASP A 33 -11.50 -2.05 -6.43
N LYS A 34 -10.98 -1.71 -5.24
CA LYS A 34 -11.66 -1.94 -3.93
C LYS A 34 -12.02 -3.41 -3.69
N LEU A 35 -11.16 -4.30 -4.16
CA LEU A 35 -11.33 -5.75 -4.08
C LEU A 35 -11.07 -6.30 -2.68
N ILE A 36 -10.34 -5.55 -1.84
CA ILE A 36 -10.01 -5.92 -0.47
C ILE A 36 -10.75 -5.00 0.50
N GLU A 37 -11.45 -5.60 1.48
CA GLU A 37 -12.04 -4.86 2.60
C GLU A 37 -10.96 -4.30 3.53
N GLY A 38 -11.18 -3.09 4.06
CA GLY A 38 -10.28 -2.48 5.04
C GLY A 38 -10.13 -0.97 4.92
N PHE A 39 -9.05 -0.46 5.52
CA PHE A 39 -8.78 0.98 5.63
C PHE A 39 -8.72 1.67 4.25
N THR A 40 -7.98 1.09 3.30
CA THR A 40 -7.83 1.67 1.96
C THR A 40 -9.16 1.79 1.23
N LYS A 41 -10.02 0.78 1.32
CA LYS A 41 -11.38 0.81 0.78
C LYS A 41 -12.27 1.84 1.49
N LYS A 42 -12.27 1.84 2.83
CA LYS A 42 -13.06 2.76 3.66
C LYS A 42 -12.75 4.23 3.37
N TYR A 43 -11.48 4.57 3.17
CA TYR A 43 -11.02 5.94 2.95
C TYR A 43 -10.71 6.26 1.47
N ASN A 44 -11.09 5.38 0.54
CA ASN A 44 -10.89 5.57 -0.90
C ASN A 44 -9.41 5.86 -1.28
N ILE A 45 -8.48 5.17 -0.63
CA ILE A 45 -7.03 5.26 -0.88
C ILE A 45 -6.69 4.50 -2.17
N THR A 46 -6.49 5.22 -3.27
CA THR A 46 -6.37 4.62 -4.62
C THR A 46 -5.17 5.13 -5.42
N LYS A 47 -4.47 6.16 -4.94
CA LYS A 47 -3.34 6.77 -5.65
C LYS A 47 -2.02 6.29 -5.07
N LEU A 48 -1.23 5.54 -5.84
CA LEU A 48 0.16 5.24 -5.50
C LEU A 48 1.00 6.51 -5.67
N VAL A 49 1.78 6.88 -4.64
CA VAL A 49 2.64 8.08 -4.65
C VAL A 49 4.11 7.77 -4.42
N TYR A 50 4.43 6.61 -3.86
CA TYR A 50 5.80 6.18 -3.64
C TYR A 50 5.88 4.66 -3.55
N TYR A 51 7.01 4.10 -3.98
CA TYR A 51 7.41 2.74 -3.66
C TYR A 51 8.94 2.61 -3.64
N GLU A 52 9.42 1.64 -2.87
CA GLU A 52 10.83 1.21 -2.88
C GLU A 52 10.91 -0.31 -2.84
N MET A 53 11.94 -0.86 -3.49
CA MET A 53 12.24 -2.29 -3.47
C MET A 53 13.15 -2.60 -2.27
N THR A 54 12.83 -3.66 -1.53
CA THR A 54 13.63 -4.14 -0.41
C THR A 54 13.77 -5.66 -0.43
N ASN A 55 14.91 -6.14 0.06
CA ASN A 55 15.16 -7.56 0.32
C ASN A 55 14.95 -7.94 1.79
N ASN A 56 14.57 -6.96 2.63
CA ASN A 56 14.34 -7.13 4.06
C ASN A 56 12.95 -6.59 4.43
N VAL A 57 12.08 -7.48 4.90
CA VAL A 57 10.74 -7.16 5.41
C VAL A 57 10.72 -7.36 6.91
N GLN A 58 11.50 -6.57 7.64
CA GLN A 58 11.31 -6.47 9.08
C GLN A 58 9.97 -5.76 9.31
N SER A 59 8.99 -6.52 9.82
CA SER A 59 7.59 -6.18 10.12
C SER A 59 7.23 -4.68 10.10
N PHE A 60 6.64 -4.21 9.00
CA PHE A 60 6.06 -2.88 8.90
C PHE A 60 4.53 -2.97 9.07
N PHE A 61 4.03 -2.52 10.23
CA PHE A 61 2.62 -2.18 10.42
C PHE A 61 2.55 -0.76 10.97
N TYR A 62 2.41 0.22 10.07
CA TYR A 62 2.19 1.61 10.45
C TYR A 62 0.92 2.13 9.81
N VAL A 63 -0.13 2.29 10.62
CA VAL A 63 -1.32 3.06 10.28
C VAL A 63 -1.27 4.31 11.14
N HIS A 64 -0.87 5.45 10.55
CA HIS A 64 -1.15 6.74 11.17
C HIS A 64 -2.63 7.02 10.97
N LYS A 65 -3.35 7.21 12.08
CA LYS A 65 -4.74 7.68 12.06
C LYS A 65 -4.79 9.17 11.75
#